data_AF-A0A370E1Q7-F1
#
_entry.id   AF-A0A370E1Q7-F1
#
_cell.length_a   1.000
_cell.length_b   1.000
_cell.length_c   1.000
_cell.angle_alpha   90.00
_cell.angle_beta   90.00
_cell.angle_gamma   90.00
#
_symmetry.space_group_name_H-M   'P 1'
#
loop_
_entity.id
_entity.type
_entity.pdbx_description
1 polymer ?
#
loop_
_entity_poly.entity_id
_entity_poly.type
_entity_poly.pdbx_seq_one_letter_code
_entity_poly.pdbx_strand_id
1 'polypeptide(L)'
;MATPDQMKGLLKFEEVILEEHLSLAKKAWAAFRSPLPIRWQRLLEEDTSILPFLRGAILRLLQEYPDCKSGLSRTAFIALDIISKGEKKPGKVFGCYQETEERKFMGDSSFWAILNKLLESNPPLLELSTGTQLSSPPGPEPVLSITAAGNAVLAGERSWLDMAELNRWIGGVHLTPINIWCWNSESHRLSRISESNGHA
;
A
#
# COMPACT_ATOMS: atom_id res chain seq x y z
N MET A 1 -3.46 13.45 12.78
CA MET A 1 -4.03 14.53 11.94
C MET A 1 -3.02 15.67 11.88
N ALA A 2 -2.89 16.38 10.76
CA ALA A 2 -2.00 17.54 10.70
C ALA A 2 -2.43 18.60 11.74
N THR A 3 -1.48 19.18 12.45
CA THR A 3 -1.77 20.27 13.39
C THR A 3 -2.15 21.54 12.63
N PRO A 4 -2.89 22.48 13.26
CA PRO A 4 -3.18 23.77 12.64
C PRO A 4 -1.93 24.50 12.10
N ASP A 5 -0.80 24.40 12.80
CA ASP A 5 0.45 25.03 12.36
C ASP A 5 1.12 24.29 11.19
N GLN A 6 1.03 22.95 11.14
CA GLN A 6 1.44 22.19 9.95
C GLN A 6 0.61 22.57 8.72
N MET A 7 -0.70 22.78 8.90
CA MET A 7 -1.59 23.23 7.83
C MET A 7 -1.24 24.64 7.34
N LYS A 8 -0.97 25.59 8.25
CA LYS A 8 -0.46 26.93 7.86
C LYS A 8 0.84 26.85 7.08
N GLY A 9 1.71 25.91 7.44
CA GLY A 9 2.96 25.66 6.73
C GLY A 9 2.78 25.25 5.26
N LEU A 10 1.59 24.84 4.82
CA LEU A 10 1.29 24.55 3.43
C LEU A 10 1.07 25.80 2.56
N LEU A 11 0.71 26.94 3.17
CA LEU A 11 0.52 28.21 2.45
C LEU A 11 1.79 28.71 1.75
N LYS A 12 2.97 28.23 2.17
CA LYS A 12 4.23 28.53 1.47
C LYS A 12 4.32 27.92 0.05
N PHE A 13 3.45 26.96 -0.26
CA PHE A 13 3.32 26.36 -1.58
C PHE A 13 2.15 26.99 -2.37
N GLU A 14 1.54 28.06 -1.86
CA GLU A 14 0.50 28.79 -2.58
C GLU A 14 1.13 29.52 -3.77
N GLU A 15 0.65 29.19 -4.96
CA GLU A 15 1.10 29.79 -6.21
C GLU A 15 -0.07 29.95 -7.18
N VAL A 16 0.09 30.86 -8.14
CA VAL A 16 -0.89 31.03 -9.22
C VAL A 16 -0.83 29.80 -10.12
N ILE A 17 -1.99 29.17 -10.34
CA ILE A 17 -2.08 28.00 -11.22
C ILE A 17 -1.89 28.43 -12.68
N LEU A 18 -0.81 27.95 -13.28
CA LEU A 18 -0.46 28.15 -14.69
C LEU A 18 -0.93 26.97 -15.57
N GLU A 19 -0.93 27.13 -16.89
CA GLU A 19 -1.32 26.06 -17.82
C GLU A 19 -0.41 24.83 -17.70
N GLU A 20 0.87 25.03 -17.35
CA GLU A 20 1.83 23.95 -17.12
C GLU A 20 1.41 23.04 -15.95
N HIS A 21 0.85 23.62 -14.88
CA HIS A 21 0.30 22.85 -13.74
C HIS A 21 -0.87 21.98 -14.21
N LEU A 22 -1.80 22.57 -14.97
CA LEU A 22 -2.97 21.87 -15.48
C LEU A 22 -2.59 20.78 -16.49
N SER A 23 -1.61 21.06 -17.35
CA SER A 23 -1.08 20.10 -18.32
C SER A 23 -0.48 18.88 -17.62
N LEU A 24 0.39 19.09 -16.62
CA LEU A 24 0.97 18.00 -15.83
C LEU A 24 -0.10 17.25 -15.04
N ALA A 25 -1.04 17.95 -14.40
CA ALA A 25 -2.13 17.33 -13.66
C ALA A 25 -3.02 16.44 -14.55
N LYS A 26 -3.39 16.92 -15.75
CA LYS A 26 -4.14 16.13 -16.75
C LYS A 26 -3.38 14.87 -17.15
N LYS A 27 -2.08 15.00 -17.41
CA LYS A 27 -1.19 13.88 -17.76
C LYS A 27 -1.11 12.85 -16.63
N ALA A 28 -0.89 13.31 -15.40
CA ALA A 28 -0.83 12.46 -14.21
C ALA A 28 -2.16 11.72 -13.99
N TRP A 29 -3.29 12.41 -14.13
CA TRP A 29 -4.61 11.80 -14.00
C TRP A 29 -4.90 10.75 -15.08
N ALA A 30 -4.49 11.01 -16.33
CA ALA A 30 -4.61 10.05 -17.42
C ALA A 30 -3.74 8.80 -17.19
N ALA A 31 -2.54 8.98 -16.64
CA ALA A 31 -1.65 7.89 -16.27
C ALA A 31 -2.20 7.06 -15.09
N PHE A 32 -2.68 7.71 -14.03
CA PHE A 32 -3.26 7.06 -12.85
C PHE A 32 -4.49 6.20 -13.21
N ARG A 33 -5.35 6.67 -14.11
CA ARG A 33 -6.53 5.93 -14.58
C ARG A 33 -6.24 4.91 -15.67
N SER A 34 -5.00 4.76 -16.12
CA SER A 34 -4.66 3.78 -17.14
C SER A 34 -4.75 2.36 -16.59
N PRO A 35 -5.18 1.37 -17.39
CA PRO A 35 -5.06 -0.05 -17.02
C PRO A 35 -3.62 -0.56 -17.06
N LEU A 36 -2.67 0.25 -17.56
CA LEU A 36 -1.25 -0.09 -17.59
C LEU A 36 -0.52 0.72 -16.51
N PRO A 37 -0.11 0.08 -15.40
CA PRO A 37 0.50 0.80 -14.27
C PRO A 37 1.84 1.45 -14.63
N ILE A 38 2.52 0.94 -15.67
CA ILE A 38 3.76 1.51 -16.18
C ILE A 38 3.59 2.97 -16.63
N ARG A 39 2.37 3.40 -17.01
CA ARG A 39 2.12 4.82 -17.36
C ARG A 39 2.27 5.72 -16.15
N TRP A 40 1.81 5.27 -14.98
CA TRP A 40 2.00 6.00 -13.72
C TRP A 40 3.47 6.04 -13.32
N GLN A 41 4.18 4.91 -13.43
CA GLN A 41 5.62 4.85 -13.12
C GLN A 41 6.47 5.76 -14.02
N ARG A 42 6.17 5.84 -15.32
CA ARG A 42 6.95 6.66 -16.28
C ARG A 42 6.99 8.13 -15.92
N LEU A 43 6.03 8.65 -15.15
CA LEU A 43 6.06 10.03 -14.66
C LEU A 43 7.29 10.30 -13.76
N LEU A 44 7.93 9.27 -13.20
CA LEU A 44 9.18 9.42 -12.44
C LEU A 44 10.40 9.74 -13.32
N GLU A 45 10.30 9.53 -14.63
CA GLU A 45 11.32 9.86 -15.63
C GLU A 45 11.14 11.30 -16.16
N GLU A 46 10.08 11.99 -15.75
CA GLU A 46 9.73 13.34 -16.17
C GLU A 46 10.00 14.38 -15.08
N ASP A 47 10.11 15.65 -15.49
CA ASP A 47 10.09 16.75 -14.53
C ASP A 47 8.66 16.95 -14.00
N THR A 48 8.52 16.73 -12.69
CA THR A 48 7.26 16.89 -11.96
C THR A 48 7.35 18.01 -10.91
N SER A 49 8.42 18.80 -10.91
CA SER A 49 8.75 19.78 -9.87
C SER A 49 7.70 20.88 -9.70
N ILE A 50 7.00 21.24 -10.77
CA ILE A 50 5.88 22.21 -10.73
C ILE A 50 4.68 21.71 -9.91
N LEU A 51 4.56 20.40 -9.67
CA LEU A 51 3.63 19.85 -8.68
C LEU A 51 4.47 19.18 -7.59
N PRO A 52 4.92 19.92 -6.56
CA PRO A 52 6.04 19.53 -5.70
C PRO A 52 5.82 18.23 -4.90
N PHE A 53 4.56 17.81 -4.73
CA PHE A 53 4.21 16.57 -4.03
C PHE A 53 3.97 15.37 -4.95
N LEU A 54 3.87 15.58 -6.26
CA LEU A 54 3.45 14.55 -7.21
C LEU A 54 4.45 13.39 -7.28
N ARG A 55 5.75 13.66 -7.38
CA ARG A 55 6.79 12.62 -7.41
C ARG A 55 6.70 11.68 -6.21
N GLY A 56 6.56 12.24 -5.01
CA GLY A 56 6.44 11.48 -3.77
C GLY A 56 5.15 10.66 -3.71
N ALA A 57 4.03 11.23 -4.19
CA ALA A 57 2.77 10.51 -4.30
C ALA A 57 2.86 9.34 -5.30
N ILE A 58 3.55 9.52 -6.43
CA ILE A 58 3.78 8.46 -7.42
C ILE A 58 4.54 7.31 -6.78
N LEU A 59 5.70 7.59 -6.16
CA LEU A 59 6.54 6.58 -5.52
C LEU A 59 5.78 5.82 -4.43
N ARG A 60 5.07 6.53 -3.55
CA ARG A 60 4.33 5.88 -2.46
C ARG A 60 3.20 4.99 -2.96
N LEU A 61 2.49 5.40 -4.03
CA LEU A 61 1.45 4.56 -4.63
C LEU A 61 2.05 3.31 -5.30
N LEU A 62 3.21 3.42 -5.94
CA LEU A 62 3.88 2.27 -6.55
C LEU A 62 4.26 1.21 -5.50
N GLN A 63 4.67 1.64 -4.31
CA GLN A 63 4.92 0.76 -3.17
C GLN A 63 3.65 0.08 -2.60
N GLU A 64 2.46 0.49 -3.06
CA GLU A 64 1.20 -0.14 -2.68
C GLU A 64 0.82 -1.33 -3.57
N TYR A 65 1.53 -1.50 -4.70
CA TYR A 65 1.51 -2.77 -5.43
C TYR A 65 2.16 -3.87 -4.59
N PRO A 66 1.77 -5.14 -4.78
CA PRO A 66 2.44 -6.29 -4.17
C PRO A 66 3.96 -6.22 -4.37
N ASP A 67 4.76 -6.40 -3.32
CA ASP A 67 6.19 -6.59 -3.46
C ASP A 67 6.48 -7.91 -4.20
N CYS A 68 7.49 -7.92 -5.08
CA CYS A 68 7.77 -9.09 -5.91
C CYS A 68 8.23 -10.33 -5.12
N LYS A 69 8.69 -10.17 -3.87
CA LYS A 69 9.14 -11.29 -3.03
C LYS A 69 8.07 -11.71 -2.03
N SER A 70 7.59 -10.77 -1.21
CA SER A 70 6.63 -11.06 -0.13
C SER A 70 5.17 -11.08 -0.61
N GLY A 71 4.86 -10.51 -1.77
CA GLY A 71 3.49 -10.35 -2.25
C GLY A 71 2.66 -9.30 -1.49
N LEU A 72 3.20 -8.71 -0.43
CA LEU A 72 2.51 -7.71 0.39
C LEU A 72 2.68 -6.30 -0.20
N SER A 73 1.68 -5.44 -0.04
CA SER A 73 1.90 -4.00 -0.22
C SER A 73 2.77 -3.45 0.92
N ARG A 74 3.42 -2.29 0.72
CA ARG A 74 4.17 -1.61 1.79
C ARG A 74 3.34 -1.46 3.06
N THR A 75 2.06 -1.08 2.93
CA THR A 75 1.16 -0.92 4.07
C THR A 75 0.98 -2.23 4.83
N ALA A 76 0.69 -3.31 4.11
CA ALA A 76 0.46 -4.62 4.71
C ALA A 76 1.74 -5.18 5.37
N PHE A 77 2.90 -5.01 4.72
CA PHE A 77 4.19 -5.43 5.25
C PHE A 77 4.51 -4.70 6.57
N ILE A 78 4.41 -3.36 6.58
CA ILE A 78 4.71 -2.56 7.79
C ILE A 78 3.74 -2.92 8.94
N ALA A 79 2.46 -3.10 8.63
CA ALA A 79 1.48 -3.51 9.65
C ALA A 79 1.84 -4.87 10.26
N LEU A 80 2.17 -5.85 9.42
CA LEU A 80 2.56 -7.19 9.86
C LEU A 80 3.86 -7.17 10.69
N ASP A 81 4.83 -6.36 10.30
CA ASP A 81 6.10 -6.14 11.03
C ASP A 81 5.90 -5.45 12.39
N ILE A 82 5.02 -4.45 12.48
CA ILE A 82 4.67 -3.83 13.76
C ILE A 82 4.03 -4.85 14.71
N ILE A 83 3.16 -5.71 14.18
CA ILE A 83 2.49 -6.76 14.96
C ILE A 83 3.47 -7.85 15.41
N SER A 84 4.40 -8.25 14.54
CA SER A 84 5.44 -9.23 14.90
C SER A 84 6.36 -8.74 16.02
N LYS A 85 6.57 -7.42 16.10
CA LYS A 85 7.31 -6.74 17.18
C LYS A 85 6.51 -6.53 18.47
N GLY A 86 5.26 -6.97 18.50
CA GLY A 86 4.47 -7.10 19.73
C GLY A 86 3.38 -6.05 19.95
N GLU A 87 3.15 -5.12 19.00
CA GLU A 87 1.97 -4.26 19.09
C GLU A 87 0.73 -5.01 18.59
N LYS A 88 -0.28 -5.13 19.45
CA LYS A 88 -1.42 -6.03 19.22
C LYS A 88 -2.73 -5.29 19.01
N LYS A 89 -2.80 -4.02 19.39
CA LYS A 89 -4.05 -3.26 19.32
C LYS A 89 -4.15 -2.60 17.95
N PRO A 90 -5.18 -2.86 17.13
CA PRO A 90 -5.28 -2.32 15.78
C PRO A 90 -5.06 -0.82 15.72
N GLY A 91 -5.73 -0.04 16.59
CA GLY A 91 -5.58 1.42 16.65
C GLY A 91 -4.14 1.88 16.90
N LYS A 92 -3.39 1.17 17.74
CA LYS A 92 -1.97 1.46 17.98
C LYS A 92 -1.10 1.02 16.81
N VAL A 93 -1.37 -0.14 16.19
CA VAL A 93 -0.70 -0.56 14.96
C VAL A 93 -0.85 0.50 13.87
N PHE A 94 -2.06 1.04 13.69
CA PHE A 94 -2.30 2.14 12.74
C PHE A 94 -1.51 3.40 13.11
N GLY A 95 -1.49 3.78 14.40
CA GLY A 95 -0.67 4.89 14.89
C GLY A 95 0.82 4.71 14.57
N CYS A 96 1.39 3.55 14.90
CA CYS A 96 2.78 3.22 14.57
C CYS A 96 3.05 3.23 13.06
N TYR A 97 2.16 2.65 12.26
CA TYR A 97 2.26 2.70 10.79
C TYR A 97 2.28 4.15 10.29
N GLN A 98 1.42 5.02 10.82
CA GLN A 98 1.34 6.43 10.46
C GLN A 98 2.63 7.22 10.73
N GLU A 99 3.47 6.77 11.66
CA GLU A 99 4.80 7.36 11.94
C GLU A 99 5.87 6.89 10.94
N THR A 100 5.65 5.77 10.24
CA THR A 100 6.56 5.29 9.18
C THR A 100 6.32 5.99 7.83
N GLU A 101 5.24 6.74 7.71
CA GLU A 101 4.82 7.39 6.48
C GLU A 101 5.37 8.82 6.41
N GLU A 102 6.28 9.06 5.46
CA GLU A 102 6.71 10.42 5.09
C GLU A 102 5.50 11.28 4.65
N ARG A 103 4.50 10.63 4.05
CA ARG A 103 3.30 11.26 3.51
C ARG A 103 2.09 10.51 4.01
N LYS A 104 1.16 11.23 4.65
CA LYS A 104 -0.11 10.65 5.09
C LYS A 104 -0.82 10.04 3.88
N PHE A 105 -0.94 8.71 3.89
CA PHE A 105 -1.32 7.94 2.70
C PHE A 105 -2.78 7.46 2.75
N MET A 106 -3.24 6.99 3.91
CA MET A 106 -4.62 6.50 4.08
C MET A 106 -5.17 6.75 5.48
N GLY A 107 -6.49 6.66 5.61
CA GLY A 107 -7.20 6.62 6.89
C GLY A 107 -7.28 5.22 7.49
N ASP A 108 -7.84 5.15 8.69
CA ASP A 108 -8.02 3.93 9.49
C ASP A 108 -8.92 2.89 8.81
N SER A 109 -10.00 3.31 8.16
CA SER A 109 -10.94 2.38 7.51
C SER A 109 -10.31 1.58 6.38
N SER A 110 -9.49 2.22 5.53
CA SER A 110 -8.72 1.52 4.49
C SER A 110 -7.65 0.60 5.10
N PHE A 111 -7.07 1.02 6.23
CA PHE A 111 -6.10 0.21 6.95
C PHE A 111 -6.74 -1.05 7.58
N TRP A 112 -7.94 -0.95 8.16
CA TRP A 112 -8.70 -2.11 8.65
C TRP A 112 -9.06 -3.09 7.53
N ALA A 113 -9.42 -2.59 6.36
CA ALA A 113 -9.66 -3.46 5.20
C ALA A 113 -8.41 -4.26 4.82
N ILE A 114 -7.22 -3.68 4.93
CA ILE A 114 -5.95 -4.38 4.69
C ILE A 114 -5.70 -5.44 5.77
N LEU A 115 -5.86 -5.11 7.06
CA LEU A 115 -5.70 -6.10 8.14
C LEU A 115 -6.68 -7.26 7.99
N ASN A 116 -7.95 -7.00 7.62
CA ASN A 116 -8.93 -8.04 7.36
C ASN A 116 -8.50 -8.95 6.21
N LYS A 117 -7.83 -8.44 5.17
CA LYS A 117 -7.27 -9.29 4.10
C LYS A 117 -6.14 -10.19 4.56
N LEU A 118 -5.38 -9.79 5.60
CA LEU A 118 -4.36 -10.64 6.23
C LEU A 118 -4.97 -11.68 7.18
N LEU A 119 -6.11 -11.37 7.80
CA LEU A 119 -6.90 -12.30 8.61
C LEU A 119 -7.64 -13.34 7.75
N GLU A 120 -8.09 -12.94 6.56
CA GLU A 120 -8.88 -13.76 5.62
C GLU A 120 -8.02 -14.67 4.71
N SER A 121 -6.69 -14.50 4.68
CA SER A 121 -5.83 -15.33 3.84
C SER A 121 -5.84 -16.79 4.28
N ASN A 122 -5.43 -17.70 3.40
CA ASN A 122 -5.32 -19.12 3.69
C ASN A 122 -3.92 -19.65 3.31
N PRO A 123 -3.05 -19.96 4.28
CA PRO A 123 -3.24 -19.76 5.72
C PRO A 123 -3.34 -18.28 6.14
N PRO A 124 -3.99 -17.96 7.27
CA PRO A 124 -4.09 -16.59 7.77
C PRO A 124 -2.71 -16.08 8.19
N LEU A 125 -2.38 -14.82 7.87
CA LEU A 125 -1.13 -14.19 8.31
C LEU A 125 -1.26 -13.54 9.69
N LEU A 126 -2.49 -13.17 10.06
CA LEU A 126 -2.85 -12.63 11.36
C LEU A 126 -3.95 -13.48 12.00
N GLU A 127 -4.06 -13.41 13.32
CA GLU A 127 -5.15 -13.98 14.11
C GLU A 127 -5.71 -12.94 15.07
N LEU A 128 -6.96 -13.16 15.49
CA LEU A 128 -7.66 -12.36 16.48
C LEU A 128 -7.95 -13.18 17.73
N SER A 129 -7.81 -12.57 18.89
CA SER A 129 -8.22 -13.18 20.17
C SER A 129 -9.71 -13.49 20.23
N THR A 130 -10.53 -12.71 19.52
CA THR A 130 -11.99 -12.81 19.51
C THR A 130 -12.53 -12.38 18.15
N GLY A 131 -13.40 -13.21 17.57
CA GLY A 131 -13.94 -12.98 16.22
C GLY A 131 -12.92 -13.32 15.12
N THR A 132 -13.29 -13.03 13.88
CA THR A 132 -12.50 -13.34 12.68
C THR A 132 -12.21 -12.11 11.81
N GLN A 133 -12.85 -10.98 12.10
CA GLN A 133 -12.71 -9.73 11.36
C GLN A 133 -12.72 -8.52 12.31
N LEU A 134 -11.96 -7.50 11.95
CA LEU A 134 -12.02 -6.18 12.57
C LEU A 134 -13.26 -5.43 12.06
N SER A 135 -14.08 -4.95 12.99
CA SER A 135 -15.16 -4.00 12.70
C SER A 135 -14.62 -2.57 12.54
N SER A 136 -15.35 -1.74 11.79
CA SER A 136 -15.13 -0.29 11.75
C SER A 136 -16.40 0.43 12.23
N PRO A 137 -16.40 1.07 13.42
CA PRO A 137 -15.29 1.18 14.37
C PRO A 137 -14.99 -0.15 15.08
N PRO A 138 -13.77 -0.34 15.60
CA PRO A 138 -13.43 -1.55 16.36
C PRO A 138 -14.27 -1.63 17.64
N GLY A 139 -14.82 -2.81 17.92
CA GLY A 139 -15.43 -3.12 19.22
C GLY A 139 -14.39 -3.18 20.36
N PRO A 140 -14.72 -3.76 21.53
CA PRO A 140 -13.78 -3.92 22.63
C PRO A 140 -12.48 -4.55 22.13
N GLU A 141 -11.36 -3.86 22.38
CA GLU A 141 -10.08 -3.93 21.66
C GLU A 141 -9.67 -5.36 21.25
N PRO A 142 -9.94 -5.77 19.99
CA PRO A 142 -9.44 -7.05 19.50
C PRO A 142 -7.92 -7.08 19.57
N VAL A 143 -7.36 -8.20 20.03
CA VAL A 143 -5.91 -8.40 20.12
C VAL A 143 -5.46 -9.16 18.88
N LEU A 144 -4.56 -8.56 18.11
CA LEU A 144 -3.91 -9.17 16.96
C LEU A 144 -2.68 -9.97 17.37
N SER A 145 -2.47 -11.09 16.71
CA SER A 145 -1.22 -11.86 16.76
C SER A 145 -0.79 -12.27 15.35
N ILE A 146 0.52 -12.31 15.12
CA ILE A 146 1.08 -12.85 13.88
C ILE A 146 1.10 -14.39 13.93
N THR A 147 0.79 -15.04 12.82
CA THR A 147 0.84 -16.51 12.70
C THR A 147 2.22 -16.99 12.25
N ALA A 148 2.42 -18.31 12.21
CA ALA A 148 3.61 -18.89 11.59
C ALA A 148 3.71 -18.53 10.10
N ALA A 149 2.57 -18.50 9.38
CA ALA A 149 2.53 -18.09 7.98
C ALA A 149 2.88 -16.60 7.82
N GLY A 150 2.39 -15.74 8.71
CA GLY A 150 2.75 -14.31 8.75
C GLY A 150 4.26 -14.10 8.90
N ASN A 151 4.90 -14.85 9.82
CA ASN A 151 6.35 -14.79 10.00
C ASN A 151 7.12 -15.27 8.75
N ALA A 152 6.67 -16.36 8.12
CA ALA A 152 7.29 -16.85 6.88
C ALA A 152 7.20 -15.84 5.73
N VAL A 153 6.09 -15.11 5.61
CA VAL A 153 5.93 -14.04 4.61
C VAL A 153 6.85 -12.85 4.94
N LEU A 154 6.95 -12.43 6.21
CA LEU A 154 7.89 -11.37 6.62
C LEU A 154 9.35 -11.74 6.35
N ALA A 155 9.72 -13.01 6.54
CA ALA A 155 11.05 -13.53 6.23
C ALA A 155 11.30 -13.64 4.71
N GLY A 156 10.25 -13.50 3.88
CA GLY A 156 10.31 -13.68 2.44
C GLY A 156 10.50 -15.14 2.02
N GLU A 157 10.11 -16.08 2.87
CA GLU A 157 10.12 -17.52 2.62
C GLU A 157 8.85 -17.96 1.86
N ARG A 158 7.79 -17.17 1.94
CA ARG A 158 6.54 -17.35 1.19
C ARG A 158 6.02 -16.01 0.68
N SER A 159 5.20 -16.06 -0.37
CA SER A 159 4.48 -14.89 -0.88
C SER A 159 3.03 -14.90 -0.41
N TRP A 160 2.52 -13.75 0.00
CA TRP A 160 1.09 -13.57 0.30
C TRP A 160 0.20 -13.81 -0.93
N LEU A 161 0.75 -13.63 -2.14
CA LEU A 161 0.03 -13.91 -3.39
C LEU A 161 -0.33 -15.40 -3.56
N ASP A 162 0.37 -16.30 -2.88
CA ASP A 162 0.07 -17.74 -2.88
C ASP A 162 -1.02 -18.12 -1.87
N MET A 163 -1.41 -17.18 -1.00
CA MET A 163 -2.30 -17.41 0.14
C MET A 163 -3.61 -16.61 0.06
N ALA A 164 -3.69 -15.66 -0.86
CA ALA A 164 -4.84 -14.78 -1.02
C ALA A 164 -5.12 -14.55 -2.50
N GLU A 165 -6.40 -14.60 -2.85
CA GLU A 165 -6.84 -14.18 -4.19
C GLU A 165 -6.79 -12.65 -4.29
N LEU A 166 -5.88 -12.16 -5.13
CA LEU A 166 -5.76 -10.74 -5.37
C LEU A 166 -7.00 -10.25 -6.13
N ASN A 167 -7.76 -9.33 -5.54
CA ASN A 167 -8.86 -8.65 -6.20
C ASN A 167 -8.93 -7.21 -5.68
N ARG A 168 -8.17 -6.30 -6.33
CA ARG A 168 -8.01 -4.93 -5.86
C ARG A 168 -7.77 -3.98 -7.01
N TRP A 169 -8.28 -2.75 -6.87
CA TRP A 169 -7.97 -1.64 -7.77
C TRP A 169 -6.89 -0.73 -7.20
N ILE A 170 -5.95 -0.33 -8.04
CA ILE A 170 -5.02 0.78 -7.78
C ILE A 170 -5.10 1.73 -8.98
N GLY A 171 -5.79 2.87 -8.80
CA GLY A 171 -6.13 3.74 -9.93
C GLY A 171 -6.94 2.99 -10.98
N GLY A 172 -6.50 3.03 -12.23
CA GLY A 172 -7.13 2.32 -13.35
C GLY A 172 -6.72 0.85 -13.50
N VAL A 173 -5.90 0.31 -12.60
CA VAL A 173 -5.36 -1.05 -12.71
C VAL A 173 -6.11 -2.00 -11.80
N HIS A 174 -6.74 -3.02 -12.39
CA HIS A 174 -7.36 -4.12 -11.66
C HIS A 174 -6.35 -5.25 -11.50
N LEU A 175 -5.89 -5.44 -10.27
CA LEU A 175 -5.03 -6.54 -9.90
C LEU A 175 -5.88 -7.78 -9.62
N THR A 176 -5.61 -8.84 -10.38
CA THR A 176 -6.28 -10.15 -10.34
C THR A 176 -5.24 -11.26 -10.41
N PRO A 177 -5.58 -12.55 -10.15
CA PRO A 177 -4.62 -13.64 -10.27
C PRO A 177 -3.96 -13.76 -11.66
N ILE A 178 -4.64 -13.30 -12.72
CA ILE A 178 -4.14 -13.31 -14.11
C ILE A 178 -3.52 -11.96 -14.56
N ASN A 179 -3.56 -10.94 -13.70
CA ASN A 179 -2.99 -9.62 -13.97
C ASN A 179 -2.25 -9.08 -12.75
N ILE A 180 -1.17 -9.78 -12.37
CA ILE A 180 -0.35 -9.39 -11.24
C ILE A 180 0.80 -8.50 -11.71
N TRP A 181 0.87 -7.31 -11.13
CA TRP A 181 2.01 -6.41 -11.21
C TRP A 181 2.63 -6.32 -9.82
N CYS A 182 3.94 -6.50 -9.75
CA CYS A 182 4.67 -6.40 -8.49
C CYS A 182 5.67 -5.24 -8.53
N TRP A 183 5.85 -4.60 -7.38
CA TRP A 183 6.87 -3.62 -7.13
C TRP A 183 8.16 -4.32 -6.69
N ASN A 184 9.26 -4.05 -7.39
CA ASN A 184 10.58 -4.49 -6.97
C ASN A 184 11.27 -3.36 -6.20
N SER A 185 11.49 -3.59 -4.91
CA SER A 185 12.06 -2.60 -3.97
C SER A 185 13.53 -2.30 -4.21
N GLU A 186 14.30 -3.16 -4.87
CA GLU A 186 15.72 -2.91 -5.18
C GLU A 186 15.88 -2.04 -6.43
N SER A 187 15.12 -2.35 -7.48
CA SER A 187 15.18 -1.63 -8.76
C SER A 187 14.26 -0.40 -8.82
N HIS A 188 13.33 -0.27 -7.88
CA HIS A 188 12.26 0.74 -7.89
C HIS A 188 11.44 0.70 -9.19
N ARG A 189 11.08 -0.51 -9.65
CA ARG A 189 10.29 -0.72 -10.86
C ARG A 189 9.19 -1.74 -10.65
N LEU A 190 8.09 -1.53 -11.36
CA LEU A 190 7.05 -2.51 -11.57
C LEU A 190 7.51 -3.54 -12.59
N SER A 191 7.19 -4.80 -12.29
CA SER A 191 7.31 -5.92 -13.21
C SER A 191 5.99 -6.67 -13.23
N ARG A 192 5.65 -7.25 -14.38
CA ARG A 192 4.51 -8.17 -14.45
C ARG A 192 4.99 -9.55 -14.01
N ILE A 193 4.26 -10.17 -13.09
CA ILE A 193 4.48 -11.59 -12.79
C ILE A 193 3.77 -12.35 -13.91
N SER A 194 4.53 -12.87 -14.87
CA SER A 194 4.03 -13.92 -15.76
C SER A 194 3.90 -15.20 -14.93
N GLU A 195 2.85 -15.98 -15.13
CA GLU A 195 2.81 -17.36 -14.65
C GLU A 195 4.13 -18.03 -15.03
N SER A 196 5.00 -18.26 -14.05
CA SER A 196 6.05 -19.25 -14.19
C SER A 196 5.30 -20.55 -14.43
N ASN A 197 5.47 -21.12 -15.63
CA ASN A 197 5.08 -22.49 -15.96
C ASN A 197 5.56 -23.43 -14.83
N GLY A 198 4.68 -23.66 -13.87
CA GLY A 198 4.90 -24.54 -12.73
C GLY A 198 4.41 -25.93 -13.09
N HIS A 199 5.23 -26.65 -13.86
CA HIS A 199 5.45 -28.12 -13.82
C HIS A 199 4.24 -29.01 -14.17
N ALA A 200 4.36 -30.20 -14.75
CA ALA A 200 5.37 -30.98 -15.45
C ALA A 200 4.57 -32.10 -16.14
#